data_AF-A0A357A3Q8-F1
#
_entry.id   AF-A0A357A3Q8-F1
#
_cell.length_a   1.000
_cell.length_b   1.000
_cell.length_c   1.000
_cell.angle_alpha   90.00
_cell.angle_beta   90.00
_cell.angle_gamma   90.00
#
_symmetry.space_group_name_H-M   'P 1'
#
loop_
_entity.id
_entity.type
_entity.pdbx_description
1 polymer ?
#
loop_
_entity_poly.entity_id
_entity_poly.type
_entity_poly.pdbx_seq_one_letter_code
_entity_poly.pdbx_strand_id
1 'polypeptide(L)'
;MRMRGKRQPSLYPPTLAKSAEEWHRQEQEFLERLYDALIHQSTRGIIRAIPDQPCGPAWQWTIQGTRSHWWLYIQDDRDPELRNRPYYLDPVGDPEFFGLAWHADSQLNLTSPDKLPYFISAIATHMDEKLFGQGEALLAYQAGATPDNPPWIHITEPG
;
A
#
# COMPACT_ATOMS: atom_id res chain seq x y z
N MET A 1 18.08 -34.77 2.46
CA MET A 1 18.51 -33.54 1.77
C MET A 1 17.66 -32.40 2.32
N ARG A 2 18.16 -31.61 3.28
CA ARG A 2 17.40 -30.56 3.97
C ARG A 2 17.62 -29.23 3.23
N MET A 3 16.58 -28.72 2.57
CA MET A 3 16.60 -27.37 2.01
C MET A 3 16.49 -26.37 3.16
N ARG A 4 17.58 -25.65 3.43
CA ARG A 4 17.56 -24.48 4.30
C ARG A 4 16.74 -23.41 3.59
N GLY A 5 15.57 -23.06 4.14
CA GLY A 5 14.85 -21.86 3.78
C GLY A 5 15.79 -20.67 3.89
N LYS A 6 16.04 -20.01 2.76
CA LYS A 6 16.72 -18.71 2.75
C LYS A 6 15.75 -17.75 3.43
N ARG A 7 16.04 -17.36 4.67
CA ARG A 7 15.37 -16.24 5.33
C ARG A 7 15.52 -15.03 4.41
N GLN A 8 14.42 -14.48 3.92
CA GLN A 8 14.43 -13.15 3.34
C GLN A 8 15.04 -12.21 4.38
N PRO A 9 15.96 -11.31 3.99
CA PRO A 9 16.40 -10.26 4.87
C PRO A 9 15.18 -9.43 5.25
N SER A 10 15.00 -9.20 6.55
CA SER A 10 14.09 -8.18 7.08
C SER A 10 14.16 -6.92 6.20
N LEU A 11 13.03 -6.51 5.63
CA LEU A 11 12.90 -5.28 4.82
C LEU A 11 13.23 -4.00 5.60
N TYR A 12 13.43 -4.12 6.92
CA TYR A 12 13.96 -3.05 7.76
C TYR A 12 15.49 -2.94 7.62
N PRO A 13 16.04 -1.77 7.22
CA PRO A 13 17.48 -1.60 7.15
C PRO A 13 18.13 -1.83 8.52
N PRO A 14 19.20 -2.64 8.61
CA PRO A 14 19.84 -2.98 9.87
C PRO A 14 20.80 -1.87 10.29
N THR A 15 20.26 -0.72 10.70
CA THR A 15 21.06 0.34 11.32
C THR A 15 20.24 1.01 12.42
N LEU A 16 20.47 0.54 13.66
CA LEU A 16 19.81 0.91 14.93
C LEU A 16 18.31 0.59 14.95
N ALA A 17 17.95 -0.46 15.70
CA ALA A 17 16.56 -0.86 15.90
C ALA A 17 15.77 0.28 16.55
N LYS A 18 15.06 1.05 15.72
CA LYS A 18 14.08 2.02 16.19
C LYS A 18 13.02 1.30 17.03
N SER A 19 12.53 1.96 18.06
CA SER A 19 11.38 1.45 18.82
C SER A 19 10.13 1.42 17.95
N ALA A 20 9.11 0.64 18.34
CA ALA A 20 7.82 0.64 17.66
C ALA A 20 7.18 2.05 17.63
N GLU A 21 7.37 2.84 18.69
CA GLU A 21 6.91 4.23 18.76
C GLU A 21 7.62 5.13 17.74
N GLU A 22 8.93 4.93 17.54
CA GLU A 22 9.70 5.70 16.56
C GLU A 22 9.32 5.36 15.13
N TRP A 23 9.00 4.10 14.84
CA TRP A 23 8.43 3.68 13.56
C TRP A 23 7.07 4.33 13.32
N HIS A 24 6.17 4.19 14.28
CA HIS A 24 4.83 4.77 14.19
C HIS A 24 4.85 6.28 13.97
N ARG A 25 5.75 7.00 14.66
CA ARG A 25 5.93 8.44 14.45
C ARG A 25 6.40 8.76 13.03
N GLN A 26 7.35 7.99 12.48
CA GLN A 26 7.84 8.23 11.11
C GLN A 26 6.78 7.91 10.05
N GLU A 27 6.02 6.85 10.25
CA GLU A 27 4.88 6.49 9.41
C GLU A 27 3.87 7.64 9.38
N GLN A 28 3.50 8.16 10.55
CA GLN A 28 2.58 9.28 10.68
C GLN A 28 3.13 10.55 9.99
N GLU A 29 4.40 10.91 10.22
CA GLU A 29 5.03 12.06 9.55
C GLU A 29 5.05 11.91 8.03
N PHE A 30 5.28 10.69 7.52
CA PHE A 30 5.26 10.41 6.09
C PHE A 30 3.84 10.56 5.52
N LEU A 31 2.83 10.00 6.19
CA LEU A 31 1.43 10.12 5.80
C LEU A 31 0.95 11.57 5.80
N GLU A 32 1.42 12.40 6.74
CA GLU A 32 1.11 13.83 6.76
C GLU A 32 1.74 14.58 5.58
N ARG A 33 3.00 14.26 5.22
CA ARG A 33 3.65 14.85 4.05
C ARG A 33 2.98 14.44 2.75
N LEU A 34 2.61 13.17 2.64
CA LEU A 34 1.82 12.65 1.52
C LEU A 34 0.48 13.39 1.45
N TYR A 35 -0.14 13.69 2.59
CA TYR A 35 -1.40 14.43 2.66
C TYR A 35 -1.22 15.85 2.12
N ASP A 36 -0.26 16.58 2.68
CA ASP A 36 0.01 17.97 2.32
C ASP A 36 0.41 18.12 0.84
N ALA A 37 1.05 17.10 0.24
CA ALA A 37 1.38 17.10 -1.18
C ALA A 37 0.19 16.83 -2.10
N LEU A 38 -0.74 15.97 -1.68
CA LEU A 38 -1.89 15.55 -2.49
C LEU A 38 -3.17 16.33 -2.18
N ILE A 39 -3.20 17.16 -1.13
CA ILE A 39 -4.41 17.88 -0.67
C ILE A 39 -5.00 18.80 -1.74
N HIS A 40 -4.17 19.32 -2.65
CA HIS A 40 -4.61 20.13 -3.77
C HIS A 40 -5.50 19.36 -4.76
N GLN A 41 -5.44 18.03 -4.74
CA GLN A 41 -6.29 17.12 -5.52
C GLN A 41 -7.50 16.63 -4.71
N SER A 42 -7.64 17.05 -3.45
CA SER A 42 -8.72 16.59 -2.58
C SER A 42 -10.07 17.20 -2.93
N THR A 43 -11.12 16.45 -2.60
CA THR A 43 -12.48 16.98 -2.56
C THR A 43 -12.98 16.86 -1.13
N ARG A 44 -13.33 17.99 -0.49
CA ARG A 44 -13.83 18.05 0.90
C ARG A 44 -12.85 17.49 1.95
N GLY A 45 -11.55 17.68 1.76
CA GLY A 45 -10.51 17.23 2.72
C GLY A 45 -10.22 15.73 2.70
N ILE A 46 -10.80 14.99 1.76
CA ILE A 46 -10.45 13.60 1.47
C ILE A 46 -9.62 13.62 0.19
N ILE A 47 -8.39 13.13 0.29
CA ILE A 47 -7.54 12.92 -0.89
C ILE A 47 -8.16 11.79 -1.70
N ARG A 48 -8.28 12.01 -3.00
CA ARG A 48 -8.62 10.99 -3.98
C ARG A 48 -7.71 11.20 -5.17
N ALA A 49 -6.48 10.71 -5.06
CA ALA A 49 -5.54 10.79 -6.17
C ALA A 49 -5.70 9.53 -7.03
N ILE A 50 -6.01 9.75 -8.30
CA ILE A 50 -5.97 8.73 -9.35
C ILE A 50 -4.56 8.82 -9.94
N PRO A 51 -3.74 7.77 -9.87
CA PRO A 51 -2.40 7.77 -10.45
C PRO A 51 -2.48 7.93 -11.97
N ASP A 52 -1.51 8.63 -12.56
CA ASP A 52 -1.52 8.86 -14.01
C ASP A 52 -1.26 7.58 -14.82
N GLN A 53 -0.51 6.59 -14.29
CA GLN A 53 -0.23 5.29 -14.93
C GLN A 53 0.22 4.19 -13.94
N PRO A 54 0.01 2.89 -14.25
CA PRO A 54 -0.92 2.37 -15.25
C PRO A 54 -2.31 2.21 -14.63
N CYS A 55 -3.24 3.09 -14.99
CA CYS A 55 -4.67 2.94 -14.70
C CYS A 55 -5.35 2.52 -16.01
N GLY A 56 -5.29 1.23 -16.33
CA GLY A 56 -6.03 0.67 -17.45
C GLY A 56 -7.52 0.56 -17.13
N PRO A 57 -8.42 0.42 -18.12
CA PRO A 57 -9.85 0.23 -17.84
C PRO A 57 -10.10 -1.02 -16.97
N ALA A 58 -9.23 -2.02 -17.06
CA ALA A 58 -9.29 -3.26 -16.30
C ALA A 58 -8.58 -3.22 -14.95
N TRP A 59 -7.90 -2.12 -14.60
CA TRP A 59 -7.17 -2.02 -13.34
C TRP A 59 -7.13 -0.58 -12.86
N GLN A 60 -7.91 -0.31 -11.81
CA GLN A 60 -8.15 1.01 -11.27
C GLN A 60 -7.85 0.98 -9.78
N TRP A 61 -7.11 1.96 -9.31
CA TRP A 61 -6.90 2.15 -7.89
C TRP A 61 -6.84 3.62 -7.56
N THR A 62 -7.23 3.93 -6.34
CA THR A 62 -7.16 5.30 -5.81
C THR A 62 -6.56 5.27 -4.43
N ILE A 63 -5.61 6.16 -4.19
CA ILE A 63 -5.17 6.42 -2.84
C ILE A 63 -6.12 7.42 -2.19
N GLN A 64 -6.64 7.03 -1.04
CA GLN A 64 -7.59 7.80 -0.28
C GLN A 64 -7.07 8.01 1.13
N GLY A 65 -7.44 9.14 1.72
CA GLY A 65 -7.03 9.40 3.08
C GLY A 65 -7.41 10.76 3.60
N THR A 66 -7.26 10.84 4.91
CA THR A 66 -7.25 12.04 5.73
C THR A 66 -5.83 12.23 6.27
N ARG A 67 -5.57 13.32 6.99
CA ARG A 67 -4.26 13.57 7.59
C ARG A 67 -3.78 12.45 8.54
N SER A 68 -4.71 11.69 9.12
CA SER A 68 -4.42 10.66 10.15
C SER A 68 -4.74 9.22 9.74
N HIS A 69 -5.36 9.01 8.58
CA HIS A 69 -5.78 7.68 8.16
C HIS A 69 -5.85 7.59 6.64
N TRP A 70 -5.29 6.54 6.07
CA TRP A 70 -5.12 6.33 4.64
C TRP A 70 -5.58 4.93 4.26
N TRP A 71 -5.96 4.74 3.01
CA TRP A 71 -6.28 3.44 2.44
C TRP A 71 -6.14 3.46 0.91
N LEU A 72 -5.86 2.30 0.32
CA LEU A 72 -5.93 2.11 -1.12
C LEU A 72 -7.25 1.45 -1.47
N TYR A 73 -8.07 2.09 -2.29
CA TYR A 73 -9.17 1.41 -2.97
C TYR A 73 -8.64 0.79 -4.25
N ILE A 74 -8.93 -0.49 -4.49
CA ILE A 74 -8.47 -1.23 -5.65
C ILE A 74 -9.65 -1.92 -6.31
N GLN A 75 -9.71 -1.82 -7.63
CA GLN A 75 -10.55 -2.61 -8.51
C GLN A 75 -9.66 -3.22 -9.58
N ASP A 76 -9.49 -4.54 -9.53
CA ASP A 76 -8.69 -5.29 -10.49
C ASP A 76 -9.57 -6.25 -11.29
N ASP A 77 -10.02 -5.79 -12.46
CA ASP A 77 -10.84 -6.57 -13.39
C ASP A 77 -9.99 -7.45 -14.33
N ARG A 78 -8.65 -7.41 -14.20
CA ARG A 78 -7.73 -8.32 -14.92
C ARG A 78 -7.89 -9.75 -14.41
N ASP A 79 -8.14 -9.91 -13.12
CA ASP A 79 -8.53 -11.19 -12.51
C ASP A 79 -10.05 -11.40 -12.70
N PRO A 80 -10.48 -12.45 -13.43
CA PRO A 80 -11.90 -12.77 -13.58
C PRO A 80 -12.63 -13.02 -12.26
N GLU A 81 -11.94 -13.49 -11.22
CA GLU A 81 -12.52 -13.78 -9.90
C GLU A 81 -12.70 -12.53 -9.03
N LEU A 82 -11.96 -11.44 -9.32
CA LEU A 82 -12.09 -10.13 -8.67
C LEU A 82 -12.84 -9.09 -9.52
N ARG A 83 -13.33 -9.47 -10.70
CA ARG A 83 -14.08 -8.56 -11.55
C ARG A 83 -15.33 -8.03 -10.85
N ASN A 84 -15.46 -6.69 -10.81
CA ASN A 84 -16.49 -5.97 -10.05
C ASN A 84 -16.48 -6.27 -8.54
N ARG A 85 -15.33 -6.66 -7.98
CA ARG A 85 -15.16 -6.97 -6.56
C ARG A 85 -14.02 -6.13 -5.99
N PRO A 86 -14.28 -4.84 -5.70
CA PRO A 86 -13.24 -3.98 -5.18
C PRO A 86 -12.80 -4.41 -3.78
N TYR A 87 -11.64 -3.96 -3.34
CA TYR A 87 -11.15 -4.17 -1.99
C TYR A 87 -10.35 -2.97 -1.51
N TYR A 88 -10.20 -2.86 -0.19
CA TYR A 88 -9.41 -1.82 0.45
C TYR A 88 -8.14 -2.40 1.03
N LEU A 89 -7.01 -1.72 0.87
CA LEU A 89 -5.81 -1.97 1.68
C LEU A 89 -5.71 -0.92 2.77
N ASP A 90 -5.58 -1.36 4.01
CA ASP A 90 -5.25 -0.49 5.13
C ASP A 90 -3.74 -0.52 5.37
N PRO A 91 -3.01 0.56 5.05
CA PRO A 91 -1.57 0.66 5.30
C PRO A 91 -1.23 0.75 6.80
N VAL A 92 -2.19 1.01 7.68
CA VAL A 92 -1.92 1.17 9.11
C VAL A 92 -1.39 -0.15 9.69
N GLY A 93 -0.14 -0.09 10.16
CA GLY A 93 0.53 -1.26 10.72
C GLY A 93 0.95 -2.30 9.69
N ASP A 94 1.01 -1.93 8.41
CA ASP A 94 1.48 -2.77 7.29
C ASP A 94 2.96 -2.45 6.96
N PRO A 95 3.90 -3.33 7.35
CA PRO A 95 5.32 -3.16 7.05
C PRO A 95 5.64 -3.17 5.56
N GLU A 96 4.86 -3.86 4.73
CA GLU A 96 5.13 -3.93 3.29
C GLU A 96 4.78 -2.62 2.63
N PHE A 97 3.64 -2.01 3.01
CA PHE A 97 3.24 -0.71 2.49
C PHE A 97 4.28 0.37 2.78
N PHE A 98 4.72 0.49 4.04
CA PHE A 98 5.79 1.42 4.38
C PHE A 98 7.15 0.93 3.85
N GLY A 99 7.38 -0.37 3.69
CA GLY A 99 8.57 -0.91 3.04
C GLY A 99 8.81 -0.35 1.62
N LEU A 100 7.75 0.08 0.91
CA LEU A 100 7.86 0.73 -0.39
C LEU A 100 8.54 2.11 -0.33
N ALA A 101 8.36 2.85 0.76
CA ALA A 101 8.91 4.20 0.90
C ALA A 101 10.29 4.21 1.58
N TRP A 102 10.59 3.21 2.41
CA TRP A 102 11.82 3.18 3.20
C TRP A 102 12.88 2.34 2.52
N HIS A 103 14.02 2.96 2.21
CA HIS A 103 15.18 2.26 1.66
C HIS A 103 16.42 2.52 2.52
N ALA A 104 17.29 1.51 2.64
CA ALA A 104 18.55 1.59 3.40
C ALA A 104 19.46 2.71 2.86
N ASP A 105 19.45 2.87 1.55
CA ASP A 105 20.07 4.01 0.88
C ASP A 105 19.14 5.24 0.95
N SER A 106 19.59 6.27 1.66
CA SER A 106 18.89 7.56 1.79
C SER A 106 18.60 8.25 0.44
N GLN A 107 19.39 7.98 -0.60
CA GLN A 107 19.14 8.51 -1.95
C GLN A 107 17.93 7.85 -2.61
N LEU A 108 17.60 6.62 -2.22
CA LEU A 108 16.45 5.86 -2.71
C LEU A 108 15.25 5.91 -1.76
N ASN A 109 15.42 6.49 -0.56
CA ASN A 109 14.32 6.68 0.38
C ASN A 109 13.30 7.69 -0.20
N LEU A 110 12.04 7.27 -0.32
CA LEU A 110 10.95 7.99 -0.97
C LEU A 110 10.10 8.83 0.00
N THR A 111 10.54 8.97 1.26
CA THR A 111 9.82 9.74 2.29
C THR A 111 9.96 11.27 2.16
N SER A 112 10.73 11.75 1.19
CA SER A 112 10.87 13.17 0.89
C SER A 112 9.78 13.65 -0.09
N PRO A 113 9.25 14.89 0.05
CA PRO A 113 8.17 15.41 -0.81
C PRO A 113 8.45 15.38 -2.32
N ASP A 114 9.70 15.65 -2.71
CA ASP A 114 10.17 15.62 -4.10
C ASP A 114 10.13 14.21 -4.71
N LYS A 115 10.03 13.17 -3.87
CA LYS A 115 10.01 11.77 -4.30
C LYS A 115 8.65 11.10 -4.22
N LEU A 116 7.62 11.82 -3.79
CA LEU A 116 6.26 11.29 -3.71
C LEU A 116 5.72 10.73 -5.04
N PRO A 117 6.02 11.32 -6.23
CA PRO A 117 5.63 10.68 -7.49
C PRO A 117 6.23 9.29 -7.66
N TYR A 118 7.48 9.08 -7.23
CA TYR A 118 8.13 7.76 -7.27
C TYR A 118 7.53 6.78 -6.27
N PHE A 119 7.06 7.25 -5.11
CA PHE A 119 6.34 6.41 -4.15
C PHE A 119 5.01 5.92 -4.75
N ILE A 120 4.25 6.79 -5.41
CA ILE A 120 3.02 6.41 -6.12
C ILE A 120 3.32 5.39 -7.23
N SER A 121 4.41 5.59 -7.98
CA SER A 121 4.88 4.60 -8.96
C SER A 121 5.28 3.27 -8.31
N ALA A 122 5.92 3.29 -7.14
CA ALA A 122 6.33 2.08 -6.42
C ALA A 122 5.12 1.25 -5.97
N ILE A 123 4.04 1.90 -5.50
CA ILE A 123 2.76 1.22 -5.21
C ILE A 123 2.24 0.53 -6.47
N ALA A 124 2.21 1.24 -7.61
CA ALA A 124 1.75 0.67 -8.87
C ALA A 124 2.56 -0.58 -9.26
N THR A 125 3.90 -0.48 -9.26
CA THR A 125 4.79 -1.60 -9.58
C THR A 125 4.56 -2.78 -8.63
N HIS A 126 4.41 -2.51 -7.33
CA HIS A 126 4.23 -3.58 -6.35
C HIS A 126 2.90 -4.30 -6.51
N MET A 127 1.83 -3.56 -6.79
CA MET A 127 0.52 -4.13 -7.08
C MET A 127 0.52 -4.96 -8.36
N ASP A 128 1.28 -4.55 -9.37
CA ASP A 128 1.42 -5.29 -10.63
C ASP A 128 2.26 -6.58 -10.46
N GLU A 129 3.38 -6.49 -9.75
CA GLU A 129 4.33 -7.60 -9.62
C GLU A 129 3.99 -8.59 -8.50
N LYS A 130 3.37 -8.12 -7.42
CA LYS A 130 3.15 -8.91 -6.20
C LYS A 130 1.69 -9.23 -5.90
N LEU A 131 0.75 -8.88 -6.77
CA LEU A 131 -0.69 -9.16 -6.60
C LEU A 131 -1.23 -8.64 -5.25
N PHE A 132 -0.82 -7.44 -4.89
CA PHE A 132 -0.95 -6.87 -3.54
C PHE A 132 -2.40 -6.93 -3.01
N GLY A 133 -2.63 -7.79 -2.01
CA GLY A 133 -3.92 -8.03 -1.37
C GLY A 133 -4.96 -8.82 -2.19
N GLN A 134 -4.64 -9.27 -3.41
CA GLN A 134 -5.60 -9.97 -4.27
C GLN A 134 -5.98 -11.33 -3.71
N GLY A 135 -5.01 -12.09 -3.19
CA GLY A 135 -5.25 -13.40 -2.60
C GLY A 135 -6.15 -13.32 -1.36
N GLU A 136 -5.87 -12.36 -0.49
CA GLU A 136 -6.66 -12.08 0.72
C GLU A 136 -8.06 -11.57 0.36
N ALA A 137 -8.18 -10.71 -0.67
CA ALA A 137 -9.47 -10.27 -1.18
C ALA A 137 -10.30 -11.46 -1.68
N LEU A 138 -9.71 -12.35 -2.48
CA LEU A 138 -10.38 -13.57 -2.95
C LEU A 138 -10.88 -14.44 -1.79
N LEU A 139 -10.02 -14.66 -0.78
CA LEU A 139 -10.39 -15.42 0.41
C LEU A 139 -11.54 -14.75 1.18
N ALA A 140 -11.52 -13.43 1.32
CA ALA A 140 -12.59 -12.68 1.99
C ALA A 140 -13.91 -12.77 1.22
N TYR A 141 -13.89 -12.71 -0.11
CA TYR A 141 -15.07 -12.92 -0.96
C TYR A 141 -15.60 -14.35 -0.88
N GLN A 142 -14.72 -15.35 -0.81
CA GLN A 142 -15.11 -16.74 -0.55
C GLN A 142 -15.71 -16.93 0.84
N ALA A 143 -15.29 -16.13 1.82
CA ALA A 143 -15.82 -16.12 3.18
C ALA A 143 -17.11 -15.29 3.35
N GLY A 144 -17.58 -14.61 2.29
CA GLY A 144 -18.88 -13.92 2.27
C GLY A 144 -18.82 -12.39 2.19
N ALA A 145 -17.67 -11.78 1.92
CA ALA A 145 -17.62 -10.36 1.55
C ALA A 145 -18.44 -10.11 0.26
N THR A 146 -18.93 -8.88 0.08
CA THR A 146 -19.76 -8.50 -1.07
C THR A 146 -19.23 -7.22 -1.72
N PRO A 147 -19.50 -6.96 -3.02
CA PRO A 147 -19.09 -5.71 -3.64
C PRO A 147 -19.66 -4.45 -2.96
N ASP A 148 -20.85 -4.57 -2.36
CA ASP A 148 -21.49 -3.48 -1.59
C ASP A 148 -20.88 -3.28 -0.20
N ASN A 149 -20.15 -4.29 0.30
CA ASN A 149 -19.39 -4.24 1.55
C ASN A 149 -18.02 -4.90 1.33
N PRO A 150 -17.14 -4.25 0.55
CA PRO A 150 -15.89 -4.85 0.12
C PRO A 150 -14.94 -5.04 1.31
N PRO A 151 -14.05 -6.04 1.25
CA PRO A 151 -13.18 -6.36 2.36
C PRO A 151 -12.07 -5.32 2.55
N TRP A 152 -11.69 -5.13 3.81
CA TRP A 152 -10.48 -4.43 4.21
C TRP A 152 -9.39 -5.45 4.44
N ILE A 153 -8.32 -5.35 3.66
CA ILE A 153 -7.20 -6.26 3.66
C ILE A 153 -6.05 -5.63 4.41
N HIS A 154 -5.52 -6.38 5.38
CA HIS A 154 -4.25 -6.09 6.03
C HIS A 154 -3.23 -7.07 5.45
N ILE A 155 -2.18 -6.57 4.83
CA ILE A 155 -1.15 -7.42 4.21
C ILE A 155 -0.15 -7.78 5.30
N THR A 156 -0.54 -8.74 6.13
CA THR A 156 0.40 -9.44 7.00
C THR A 156 0.83 -10.70 6.26
N GLU A 157 2.13 -10.92 6.07
CA GLU A 157 2.64 -12.15 5.44
C GLU A 157 1.92 -13.40 6.00
N PRO A 158 1.48 -14.34 5.15
CA PRO A 158 1.16 -15.67 5.64
C PRO A 158 2.45 -16.29 6.18
N GLY A 159 2.49 -16.50 7.51
CA GLY A 159 3.63 -17.07 8.22
C GLY A 159 4.00 -18.51 7.82
#